data_AF-A0A061I0Y4-F1
#
_entry.id   AF-A0A061I0Y4-F1
#
_cell.length_a   1.000
_cell.length_b   1.000
_cell.length_c   1.000
_cell.angle_alpha   90.00
_cell.angle_beta   90.00
_cell.angle_gamma   90.00
#
_symmetry.space_group_name_H-M   'P 1'
#
loop_
_entity.id
_entity.type
_entity.pdbx_description
1 polymer ?
#
loop_
_entity_poly.entity_id
_entity_poly.type
_entity_poly.pdbx_seq_one_letter_code
_entity_poly.pdbx_strand_id
1 'polypeptide(L)'
;MTHADAKVQVLDNENVSNGCVSKILGRYYETGSIRPRAIGGSKPRVATPEVVSKIAQYKRECPSIFAWEIRDRLLSEGVCTNDNIPSVSSL
;
A
#
# COMPACT_ATOMS: atom_id res chain seq x y z
N MET A 1 -17.93 -41.69 41.46
CA MET A 1 -18.22 -41.61 40.01
C MET A 1 -19.10 -40.36 39.84
N THR A 2 -18.62 -39.19 39.40
CA THR A 2 -17.42 -38.87 38.61
C THR A 2 -17.03 -37.43 38.94
N HIS A 3 -15.75 -37.20 39.22
CA HIS A 3 -15.16 -35.88 39.42
C HIS A 3 -15.30 -35.04 38.14
N ALA A 4 -16.15 -34.01 38.18
CA ALA A 4 -16.23 -32.98 37.15
C ALA A 4 -15.56 -31.71 37.69
N ASP A 5 -14.23 -31.66 37.74
CA ASP A 5 -13.48 -30.39 37.77
C ASP A 5 -11.99 -30.54 37.41
N ALA A 6 -11.63 -31.53 36.59
CA ALA A 6 -10.30 -31.52 35.98
C ALA A 6 -10.34 -30.56 34.78
N LYS A 7 -10.31 -29.28 35.11
CA LYS A 7 -9.82 -28.14 34.33
C LYS A 7 -9.12 -28.62 33.05
N VAL A 8 -9.79 -28.44 31.93
CA VAL A 8 -9.20 -28.49 30.58
C VAL A 8 -8.09 -27.42 30.57
N GLN A 9 -6.92 -27.82 31.06
CA GLN A 9 -5.66 -27.20 30.68
C GLN A 9 -5.46 -27.53 29.21
N VAL A 10 -4.84 -26.61 28.47
CA VAL A 10 -4.71 -26.59 27.01
C VAL A 10 -5.86 -25.88 26.30
N LEU A 11 -5.99 -24.56 26.52
CA LEU A 11 -6.08 -23.59 25.41
C LEU A 11 -5.87 -22.14 25.86
N ASP A 12 -4.88 -21.86 26.72
CA ASP A 12 -4.45 -20.47 26.94
C ASP A 12 -3.39 -20.11 25.91
N ASN A 13 -3.77 -20.02 24.63
CA ASN A 13 -2.80 -19.56 23.63
C ASN A 13 -3.33 -18.68 22.50
N GLU A 14 -4.56 -18.14 22.56
CA GLU A 14 -4.87 -16.92 21.81
C GLU A 14 -6.08 -16.20 22.43
N ASN A 15 -5.85 -15.03 23.02
CA ASN A 15 -6.89 -14.07 23.41
C ASN A 15 -7.54 -13.43 22.17
N VAL A 16 -8.14 -14.26 21.31
CA VAL A 16 -8.62 -13.86 20.00
C VAL A 16 -10.11 -14.19 19.88
N SER A 17 -10.90 -13.20 19.45
CA SER A 17 -12.33 -13.38 19.28
C SER A 17 -12.62 -14.37 18.14
N ASN A 18 -13.69 -15.17 18.28
CA ASN A 18 -14.19 -16.04 17.21
C ASN A 18 -14.39 -15.29 15.88
N GLY A 19 -14.75 -14.00 15.94
CA GLY A 19 -14.89 -13.14 14.77
C GLY A 19 -13.56 -12.80 14.07
N CYS A 20 -12.45 -12.70 14.81
CA CYS A 20 -11.12 -12.54 14.23
C CYS A 20 -10.67 -13.83 13.52
N VAL A 21 -10.88 -15.00 14.16
CA VAL A 21 -10.58 -16.31 13.57
C VAL A 21 -11.35 -16.52 12.26
N SER A 22 -12.66 -16.23 12.25
CA SER A 22 -13.49 -16.34 11.04
C SER A 22 -13.02 -15.41 9.91
N LYS A 23 -12.60 -14.17 10.23
CA LYS A 23 -12.05 -13.24 9.23
C LYS A 23 -10.73 -13.72 8.64
N ILE A 24 -9.81 -14.24 9.45
CA ILE A 24 -8.52 -14.74 8.96
C ILE A 24 -8.75 -15.94 8.04
N LEU A 25 -9.55 -16.92 8.48
CA LEU A 25 -9.83 -18.13 7.70
C LEU A 25 -10.57 -17.82 6.39
N GLY A 26 -11.59 -16.96 6.43
CA GLY A 26 -12.30 -16.53 5.21
C GLY A 26 -11.35 -15.91 4.19
N ARG A 27 -10.45 -15.02 4.63
CA ARG A 27 -9.45 -14.39 3.76
C ARG A 27 -8.40 -15.37 3.23
N TYR A 28 -8.02 -16.36 4.04
CA TYR A 28 -7.12 -17.43 3.63
C TYR A 28 -7.73 -18.28 2.50
N TYR A 29 -9.00 -18.68 2.61
CA TYR A 29 -9.65 -19.45 1.53
C TYR A 29 -9.85 -18.62 0.25
N GLU A 30 -10.03 -17.31 0.36
CA GLU A 30 -10.15 -16.41 -0.81
C GLU A 30 -8.82 -16.11 -1.51
N THR A 31 -7.73 -15.95 -0.76
CA THR A 31 -6.48 -15.36 -1.28
C THR A 31 -5.21 -16.19 -1.03
N GLY A 32 -5.31 -17.26 -0.24
CA GLY A 32 -4.16 -18.06 0.20
C GLY A 32 -3.22 -17.34 1.18
N SER A 33 -3.55 -16.11 1.61
CA SER A 33 -2.67 -15.30 2.45
C SER A 33 -3.24 -15.11 3.85
N ILE A 34 -2.43 -15.42 4.86
CA ILE A 34 -2.69 -15.07 6.28
C ILE A 34 -2.19 -13.67 6.63
N ARG A 35 -1.47 -13.00 5.71
CA ARG A 35 -0.91 -11.68 5.97
C ARG A 35 -2.04 -10.65 6.05
N PRO A 36 -2.06 -9.79 7.10
CA PRO A 36 -2.99 -8.67 7.15
C PRO A 36 -2.87 -7.84 5.88
N ARG A 37 -4.01 -7.38 5.35
CA ARG A 37 -3.99 -6.36 4.29
C ARG A 37 -3.38 -5.09 4.89
N ALA A 38 -2.64 -4.32 4.09
CA ALA A 38 -2.15 -3.02 4.52
C ALA A 38 -3.31 -2.17 5.08
N ILE A 39 -3.18 -1.74 6.33
CA ILE A 39 -4.14 -0.85 7.01
C ILE A 39 -3.51 0.54 7.01
N GLY A 40 -4.18 1.48 6.35
CA GLY A 40 -3.65 2.84 6.16
C GLY A 40 -2.84 3.01 4.86
N GLY A 41 -2.72 4.27 4.45
CA GLY A 41 -2.11 4.70 3.19
C GLY A 41 -3.12 5.44 2.30
N SER A 42 -2.77 6.64 1.86
CA SER A 42 -3.53 7.35 0.82
C SER A 42 -3.12 6.85 -0.55
N LYS A 43 -4.10 6.66 -1.45
CA LYS A 43 -3.78 6.51 -2.88
C LYS A 43 -2.97 7.74 -3.32
N PRO A 44 -1.86 7.59 -4.07
CA PRO A 44 -1.13 8.74 -4.60
C PRO A 44 -2.09 9.54 -5.50
N ARG A 45 -2.47 10.75 -5.07
CA ARG A 45 -3.35 11.63 -5.87
C ARG A 45 -2.63 12.27 -7.05
N VAL A 46 -1.32 12.43 -6.94
CA VAL A 46 -0.50 13.31 -7.80
C VAL A 46 0.53 12.49 -8.60
N ALA A 47 1.00 11.36 -8.05
CA ALA A 47 1.90 10.44 -8.73
C ALA A 47 1.12 9.34 -9.47
N THR A 48 0.39 9.73 -10.52
CA THR A 48 -0.25 8.74 -11.40
C THR A 48 0.85 7.89 -12.06
N PRO A 49 0.57 6.62 -12.43
CA PRO A 49 1.57 5.76 -13.08
C PRO A 49 2.16 6.37 -14.36
N GLU A 50 1.36 7.15 -15.09
CA GLU A 50 1.78 7.88 -16.29
C GLU A 50 2.85 8.93 -15.98
N VAL A 51 2.62 9.76 -14.96
CA VAL A 51 3.57 10.79 -14.52
C VAL A 51 4.89 10.15 -14.08
N VAL A 52 4.83 9.08 -13.30
CA VAL A 52 6.03 8.33 -12.86
C VAL A 52 6.80 7.77 -14.07
N SER A 53 6.10 7.24 -15.07
CA SER A 53 6.72 6.72 -16.29
C SER A 53 7.45 7.83 -17.07
N LYS A 54 6.81 9.00 -17.23
CA LYS A 54 7.40 10.16 -17.91
C LYS A 54 8.62 10.71 -17.18
N ILE A 55 8.57 10.83 -15.85
CA ILE A 55 9.72 11.23 -15.03
C ILE A 55 10.91 10.27 -15.25
N ALA A 56 10.65 8.96 -15.20
CA ALA A 56 11.67 7.95 -15.43
C ALA A 56 12.25 8.01 -16.86
N GLN A 57 11.40 8.31 -17.85
CA GLN A 57 11.83 8.53 -19.23
C GLN A 57 12.78 9.74 -19.34
N TYR A 58 12.41 10.90 -18.79
CA TYR A 58 13.25 12.10 -18.86
C TYR A 58 14.60 11.91 -18.16
N LYS A 59 14.61 11.25 -16.99
CA LYS A 59 15.86 10.90 -16.28
C LYS A 59 16.73 9.90 -17.06
N ARG A 60 16.12 8.99 -17.83
CA ARG A 60 16.86 8.04 -18.67
C ARG A 60 17.49 8.73 -19.88
N GLU A 61 16.74 9.63 -20.52
CA GLU A 61 17.20 10.40 -21.68
C GLU A 61 18.26 11.44 -21.31
N CYS A 62 18.10 12.10 -20.17
CA CYS A 62 19.03 13.12 -19.66
C CYS A 62 19.20 12.97 -18.14
N PRO A 63 20.19 12.19 -17.66
CA PRO A 63 20.37 11.96 -16.21
C PRO A 63 20.64 13.22 -15.39
N SER A 64 21.21 14.26 -16.02
CA SER A 64 21.52 15.55 -15.38
C SER A 64 20.31 16.49 -15.26
N ILE A 65 19.15 16.14 -15.83
CA ILE A 65 17.97 17.00 -15.75
C ILE A 65 17.55 17.22 -14.29
N PHE A 66 17.30 18.47 -13.92
CA PHE A 66 16.87 18.86 -12.59
C PHE A 66 15.37 18.62 -12.40
N ALA A 67 14.95 18.45 -11.14
CA ALA A 67 13.55 18.20 -10.78
C ALA A 67 12.60 19.32 -11.24
N TRP A 68 13.04 20.59 -11.20
CA TRP A 68 12.25 21.71 -11.69
C TRP A 68 12.10 21.71 -13.22
N GLU A 69 13.12 21.25 -13.95
CA GLU A 69 13.05 21.11 -15.42
C GLU A 69 12.07 20.00 -15.81
N ILE A 70 12.08 18.88 -15.07
CA ILE A 70 11.09 17.81 -15.21
C ILE A 70 9.69 18.37 -14.98
N ARG A 71 9.50 19.17 -13.93
CA ARG A 71 8.21 19.79 -13.59
C ARG A 71 7.68 20.66 -14.74
N ASP A 72 8.52 21.55 -15.25
CA ASP A 72 8.13 22.47 -16.31
C ASP A 72 7.86 21.70 -17.62
N ARG A 73 8.61 20.63 -17.89
CA ARG A 73 8.38 19.76 -19.04
C ARG A 73 7.05 19.00 -18.95
N LEU A 74 6.72 18.45 -17.77
CA LEU A 74 5.43 17.78 -17.52
C LEU A 74 4.23 18.71 -17.74
N LEU A 75 4.35 19.98 -17.34
CA LEU A 75 3.33 21.00 -17.62
C LEU A 75 3.27 21.35 -19.12
N SER A 76 4.42 21.52 -19.76
CA SER A 76 4.49 21.91 -21.18
C SER A 76 3.96 20.83 -22.13
N GLU A 77 4.18 19.55 -21.81
CA GLU A 77 3.70 18.41 -22.59
C GLU A 77 2.23 18.06 -22.24
N GLY A 78 1.61 18.76 -21.27
CA GLY A 78 0.24 18.50 -20.84
C GLY A 78 0.04 17.19 -20.08
N VAL A 79 1.13 16.55 -19.64
CA VAL A 79 1.08 15.33 -18.81
C VAL A 79 0.52 15.67 -17.42
N CYS A 80 0.83 16.88 -16.93
CA CYS A 80 0.29 17.42 -15.69
C CYS A 80 -0.39 18.77 -15.90
N THR A 81 -1.36 19.08 -15.04
CA THR A 81 -1.94 20.40 -14.82
C THR A 81 -1.39 20.99 -13.52
N ASN A 82 -1.64 22.27 -13.26
CA ASN A 82 -1.24 22.92 -12.00
C ASN A 82 -1.82 22.22 -10.75
N ASP A 83 -2.92 21.49 -10.88
CA ASP A 83 -3.58 20.80 -9.76
C ASP A 83 -3.00 19.42 -9.46
N ASN A 84 -2.33 18.79 -10.43
CA ASN A 84 -1.84 17.41 -10.33
C ASN A 84 -0.31 17.29 -10.54
N ILE A 85 0.39 18.41 -10.73
CA ILE A 85 1.84 18.42 -10.84
C ILE A 85 2.49 18.06 -9.49
N PRO A 86 3.41 17.07 -9.44
CA PRO A 86 4.14 16.76 -8.22
C PRO A 86 5.04 17.90 -7.77
N SER A 87 5.24 17.99 -6.46
CA SER A 87 6.18 18.95 -5.88
C SER A 87 7.60 18.65 -6.35
N VAL A 88 8.45 19.68 -6.48
CA VAL A 88 9.87 19.52 -6.87
C VAL A 88 10.62 18.59 -5.90
N SER A 89 10.24 18.60 -4.62
CA SER A 89 10.79 17.69 -3.59
C SER A 89 10.40 16.22 -3.78
N SER A 90 9.39 15.92 -4.60
CA SER A 90 8.89 14.56 -4.85
C SER A 90 9.31 13.98 -6.21
N LEU A 91 10.12 14.74 -6.98
CA LEU A 91 10.62 14.41 -8.31
C LEU A 91 12.10 14.01 -8.27
#